data_AF-A0A661HVG2-F1
#
_entry.id   AF-A0A661HVG2-F1
#
_cell.length_a   1.000
_cell.length_b   1.000
_cell.length_c   1.000
_cell.angle_alpha   90.00
_cell.angle_beta   90.00
_cell.angle_gamma   90.00
#
_symmetry.space_group_name_H-M   'P 1'
#
loop_
_entity.id
_entity.type
_entity.pdbx_description
1 polymer ?
#
loop_
_entity_poly.entity_id
_entity_poly.type
_entity_poly.pdbx_seq_one_letter_code
_entity_poly.pdbx_strand_id
1 'polypeptide(L)'
;MKYTRFLTLFAFTMATLMTGCTGQKASVEPNVNATEKECADINKKLVKTDRFLDLVENTSAFHLEELASALETPAITSSNNKPQMLKDGNKKKAALLEEHQKLGCEMPDKA
;
A
#
# COMPACT_ATOMS: atom_id res chain seq x y z
N MET A 1 -33.32 9.36 44.34
CA MET A 1 -32.93 10.40 45.33
C MET A 1 -32.28 9.73 46.53
N LYS A 2 -31.12 10.26 46.97
CA LYS A 2 -30.46 10.12 48.29
C LYS A 2 -29.90 8.73 48.64
N TYR A 3 -28.61 8.46 48.38
CA TYR A 3 -27.38 8.85 49.12
C TYR A 3 -27.22 8.15 50.47
N THR A 4 -26.37 7.11 50.53
CA THR A 4 -25.59 6.81 51.75
C THR A 4 -24.23 6.14 51.44
N ARG A 5 -23.18 6.97 51.48
CA ARG A 5 -21.86 6.78 52.13
C ARG A 5 -20.98 5.58 51.74
N PHE A 6 -19.87 5.82 51.02
CA PHE A 6 -18.53 6.20 51.53
C PHE A 6 -17.84 5.11 52.37
N LEU A 7 -16.79 4.50 51.79
CA LEU A 7 -15.64 3.78 52.35
C LEU A 7 -15.33 2.62 51.38
N THR A 8 -14.33 2.72 50.51
CA THR A 8 -12.96 2.33 50.87
C THR A 8 -11.91 3.09 50.07
N LEU A 9 -11.00 3.71 50.81
CA LEU A 9 -9.71 4.20 50.32
C LEU A 9 -8.84 2.99 49.99
N PHE A 10 -8.55 2.74 48.71
CA PHE A 10 -7.41 1.91 48.32
C PHE A 10 -6.28 2.85 47.89
N ALA A 11 -5.41 3.14 48.84
CA ALA A 11 -4.11 3.72 48.56
C ALA A 11 -3.26 2.65 47.86
N PHE A 12 -2.96 2.84 46.58
CA PHE A 12 -1.99 2.03 45.87
C PHE A 12 -0.78 2.91 45.54
N THR A 13 0.17 2.95 46.46
CA THR A 13 1.49 3.54 46.24
C THR A 13 2.29 2.61 45.34
N MET A 14 2.36 2.92 44.04
CA MET A 14 3.32 2.30 43.13
C MET A 14 4.49 3.28 42.91
N ALA A 15 5.49 3.17 43.77
CA ALA A 15 6.82 3.67 43.50
C ALA A 15 7.71 2.47 43.16
N THR A 16 8.20 2.36 41.93
CA THR A 16 9.61 2.60 41.58
C THR A 16 9.85 2.12 40.15
N LEU A 17 10.44 3.02 39.37
CA LEU A 17 11.11 2.77 38.10
C LEU A 17 12.18 1.68 38.26
N MET A 18 12.17 0.71 37.35
CA MET A 18 13.40 0.05 36.92
C MET A 18 13.44 0.11 35.40
N THR A 19 14.22 1.08 34.92
CA THR A 19 14.75 1.18 33.56
C THR A 19 15.54 -0.08 33.23
N GLY A 20 14.94 -1.00 32.48
CA GLY A 20 15.64 -2.06 31.78
C GLY A 20 15.98 -1.60 30.37
N CYS A 21 17.14 -0.99 30.17
CA CYS A 21 17.72 -0.80 28.84
C CYS A 21 18.27 -2.14 28.33
N THR A 22 17.41 -3.01 27.81
CA THR A 22 17.86 -4.13 26.97
C THR A 22 16.94 -4.25 25.78
N GLY A 23 17.28 -3.48 24.77
CA GLY A 23 16.53 -3.42 23.53
C GLY A 23 17.16 -2.43 22.57
N GLN A 24 18.48 -2.49 22.41
CA GLN A 24 19.09 -1.91 21.22
C GLN A 24 18.70 -2.80 20.03
N LYS A 25 17.42 -2.75 19.65
CA LYS A 25 17.07 -2.94 18.25
C LYS A 25 17.73 -1.76 17.58
N ALA A 26 18.79 -2.04 16.84
CA ALA A 26 19.34 -1.08 15.90
C ALA A 26 18.15 -0.49 15.14
N SER A 27 17.84 0.77 15.43
CA SER A 27 17.08 1.58 14.51
C SER A 27 17.97 1.65 13.29
N VAL A 28 17.74 0.75 12.33
CA VAL A 28 18.11 1.01 10.96
C VAL A 28 17.37 2.30 10.66
N GLU A 29 18.05 3.43 10.75
CA GLU A 29 17.55 4.69 10.21
C GLU A 29 17.13 4.36 8.78
N PRO A 30 15.83 4.47 8.45
CA PRO A 30 15.44 4.37 7.06
C PRO A 30 16.23 5.47 6.36
N ASN A 31 17.03 5.11 5.36
CA ASN A 31 17.57 6.12 4.47
C ASN A 31 16.35 6.72 3.78
N VAL A 32 15.88 7.87 4.29
CA VAL A 32 14.66 8.54 3.86
C VAL A 32 14.67 8.73 2.35
N ASN A 33 15.83 9.02 1.77
CA ASN A 33 16.02 9.19 0.33
C ASN A 33 15.82 7.89 -0.47
N ALA A 34 16.12 6.72 0.11
CA ALA A 34 15.89 5.43 -0.53
C ALA A 34 14.40 5.07 -0.51
N THR A 35 13.71 5.28 0.63
CA THR A 35 12.27 5.04 0.76
C THR A 35 11.45 5.98 -0.14
N GLU A 36 11.80 7.27 -0.21
CA GLU A 36 11.14 8.22 -1.13
C GLU A 36 11.26 7.80 -2.60
N LYS A 37 12.45 7.34 -3.02
CA LYS A 37 12.67 6.85 -4.37
C LYS A 37 11.85 5.58 -4.66
N GLU A 38 11.81 4.65 -3.72
CA GLU A 38 11.00 3.43 -3.83
C GLU A 38 9.50 3.77 -3.92
N CYS A 39 9.02 4.72 -3.12
CA CYS A 39 7.65 5.22 -3.20
C CYS A 39 7.35 5.86 -4.57
N ALA A 40 8.25 6.69 -5.09
CA ALA A 40 8.10 7.30 -6.41
C ALA A 40 8.05 6.23 -7.52
N ASP A 41 8.87 5.19 -7.42
CA ASP A 41 8.89 4.08 -8.37
C ASP A 41 7.59 3.26 -8.31
N ILE A 42 7.05 2.97 -7.13
CA ILE A 42 5.76 2.29 -6.97
C ILE A 42 4.62 3.16 -7.50
N ASN A 43 4.59 4.45 -7.18
CA ASN A 43 3.59 5.39 -7.69
C ASN A 43 3.59 5.43 -9.23
N LYS A 44 4.78 5.46 -9.84
CA LYS A 44 4.92 5.38 -11.30
C LYS A 44 4.37 4.07 -11.86
N LYS A 45 4.61 2.93 -11.20
CA LYS A 45 4.06 1.63 -11.60
C LYS A 45 2.53 1.58 -11.44
N LEU A 46 1.97 2.17 -10.38
CA LEU A 46 0.52 2.29 -10.17
C LEU A 46 -0.13 3.09 -11.30
N VAL A 47 0.39 4.28 -11.61
CA VAL A 47 -0.12 5.12 -12.71
C VAL A 47 -0.08 4.39 -14.06
N LYS A 48 1.01 3.65 -14.34
CA LYS A 48 1.09 2.83 -15.56
C LYS A 48 0.05 1.70 -15.58
N THR A 49 -0.18 1.07 -14.43
CA THR A 49 -1.16 -0.02 -14.30
C THR A 49 -2.59 0.50 -14.46
N ASP A 50 -2.89 1.68 -13.92
CA ASP A 50 -4.18 2.34 -14.08
C ASP A 50 -4.45 2.71 -15.53
N ARG A 51 -3.46 3.34 -16.20
CA ARG A 51 -3.56 3.62 -17.63
C ARG A 51 -3.80 2.34 -18.46
N PHE A 52 -3.13 1.25 -18.12
CA PHE A 52 -3.34 -0.04 -18.78
C PHE A 52 -4.80 -0.50 -18.61
N LEU A 53 -5.33 -0.46 -17.38
CA LEU A 53 -6.71 -0.85 -17.09
C LEU A 53 -7.70 0.02 -17.86
N ASP A 54 -7.51 1.34 -17.86
CA ASP A 54 -8.35 2.29 -18.58
C ASP A 54 -8.35 2.01 -20.09
N LEU A 55 -7.17 1.75 -20.68
CA LEU A 55 -7.06 1.43 -22.10
C LEU A 55 -7.79 0.12 -22.43
N VAL A 56 -7.58 -0.94 -21.64
CA VAL A 56 -8.24 -2.23 -21.87
C VAL A 56 -9.76 -2.10 -21.71
N GLU A 57 -10.22 -1.35 -20.71
CA GLU A 57 -11.65 -1.14 -20.44
C GLU A 57 -12.33 -0.35 -21.56
N ASN A 58 -11.66 0.66 -22.11
CA ASN A 58 -12.19 1.49 -23.20
C ASN A 58 -11.96 0.91 -24.61
N THR A 59 -11.15 -0.14 -24.74
CA THR A 59 -10.89 -0.78 -26.04
C THR A 59 -11.91 -1.89 -26.32
N SER A 60 -12.39 -1.96 -27.57
CA SER A 60 -13.29 -3.02 -28.01
C SER A 60 -12.56 -4.35 -28.10
N ALA A 61 -13.27 -5.47 -27.94
CA ALA A 61 -12.65 -6.80 -28.04
C ALA A 61 -11.93 -7.03 -29.38
N PHE A 62 -12.42 -6.41 -30.46
CA PHE A 62 -11.84 -6.49 -31.79
C PHE A 62 -10.47 -5.79 -31.91
N HIS A 63 -10.24 -4.73 -31.11
CA HIS A 63 -9.00 -3.95 -31.13
C HIS A 63 -8.02 -4.33 -30.01
N LEU A 64 -8.33 -5.35 -29.19
CA LEU A 64 -7.47 -5.71 -28.05
C LEU A 64 -6.16 -6.35 -28.47
N GLU A 65 -6.11 -7.06 -29.60
CA GLU A 65 -4.86 -7.64 -30.11
C GLU A 65 -3.91 -6.55 -30.61
N GLU A 66 -4.44 -5.51 -31.26
CA GLU A 66 -3.70 -4.33 -31.66
C GLU A 66 -3.20 -3.56 -30.44
N LEU A 67 -4.07 -3.34 -29.45
CA LEU A 67 -3.69 -2.73 -28.18
C LEU A 67 -2.60 -3.55 -27.47
N ALA A 68 -2.77 -4.87 -27.34
CA ALA A 68 -1.80 -5.75 -26.69
C ALA A 68 -0.43 -5.72 -27.37
N SER A 69 -0.41 -5.55 -28.70
CA SER A 69 0.83 -5.42 -29.48
C SER A 69 1.47 -4.02 -29.35
N ALA A 70 0.65 -2.98 -29.19
CA ALA A 70 1.11 -1.60 -29.01
C ALA A 70 1.58 -1.31 -27.58
N LEU A 71 1.06 -2.02 -26.59
CA LEU A 71 1.50 -1.93 -25.21
C LEU A 71 2.87 -2.60 -25.07
N GLU A 72 3.91 -1.84 -24.75
CA GLU A 72 5.27 -2.34 -24.43
C GLU A 72 5.34 -3.19 -23.14
N THR A 73 4.21 -3.72 -22.65
CA THR A 73 4.10 -4.33 -21.33
C THR A 73 3.71 -5.81 -21.38
N PRO A 74 4.64 -6.72 -21.75
CA PRO A 74 4.51 -8.13 -21.39
C PRO A 74 4.55 -8.32 -19.86
N ALA A 75 4.91 -7.27 -19.10
CA ALA A 75 5.00 -7.28 -17.64
C ALA A 75 3.66 -7.28 -16.89
N ILE A 76 2.52 -7.00 -17.57
CA ILE A 76 1.19 -6.97 -16.92
C ILE A 76 0.37 -8.20 -17.31
N THR A 77 0.26 -8.51 -18.60
CA THR A 77 -0.48 -9.67 -19.10
C THR A 77 0.15 -10.17 -20.40
N SER A 78 0.01 -11.47 -20.66
CA SER A 78 0.38 -12.12 -21.93
C SER A 78 -0.85 -12.49 -22.77
N SER A 79 -2.05 -12.14 -22.31
CA SER A 79 -3.31 -12.44 -22.98
C SER A 79 -3.81 -11.25 -23.79
N ASN A 80 -4.51 -11.52 -24.88
CA ASN A 80 -5.29 -10.55 -25.65
C ASN A 80 -6.80 -10.60 -25.30
N ASN A 81 -7.19 -11.41 -24.31
CA ASN A 81 -8.58 -11.54 -23.87
C ASN A 81 -8.95 -10.50 -22.81
N LYS A 82 -9.95 -9.65 -23.07
CA LYS A 82 -10.33 -8.53 -22.18
C LYS A 82 -10.50 -8.91 -20.71
N PRO A 83 -11.36 -9.89 -20.34
CA PRO A 83 -11.49 -10.31 -18.95
C PRO A 83 -10.17 -10.68 -18.29
N GLN A 84 -9.31 -11.42 -19.01
CA GLN A 84 -8.04 -11.87 -18.49
C GLN A 84 -7.06 -10.70 -18.31
N MET A 85 -6.99 -9.79 -19.29
CA MET A 85 -6.18 -8.57 -19.20
C MET A 85 -6.58 -7.71 -17.99
N LEU A 86 -7.88 -7.49 -17.77
CA LEU A 86 -8.40 -6.74 -16.62
C LEU A 86 -8.08 -7.45 -15.30
N LYS A 87 -8.22 -8.77 -15.25
CA LYS A 87 -7.90 -9.57 -14.05
C LYS A 87 -6.42 -9.46 -13.69
N ASP A 88 -5.53 -9.58 -14.67
CA ASP A 88 -4.09 -9.50 -14.47
C ASP A 88 -3.66 -8.09 -14.06
N GLY A 89 -4.21 -7.06 -14.72
CA GLY A 89 -3.99 -5.66 -14.36
C GLY A 89 -4.44 -5.35 -12.93
N ASN A 90 -5.64 -5.81 -12.53
CA ASN A 90 -6.14 -5.61 -11.17
C ASN A 90 -5.29 -6.36 -10.13
N LYS A 91 -4.85 -7.59 -10.42
CA LYS A 91 -3.93 -8.33 -9.55
C LYS A 91 -2.60 -7.59 -9.38
N LYS A 92 -2.05 -7.03 -10.46
CA LYS A 92 -0.81 -6.24 -10.42
C LYS A 92 -1.00 -4.97 -9.59
N LYS A 93 -2.11 -4.25 -9.79
CA LYS A 93 -2.47 -3.06 -9.01
C LYS A 93 -2.56 -3.37 -7.52
N ALA A 94 -3.25 -4.44 -7.14
CA ALA A 94 -3.37 -4.87 -5.75
C ALA A 94 -2.00 -5.17 -5.10
N ALA A 95 -1.12 -5.88 -5.82
CA ALA A 95 0.23 -6.15 -5.33
C ALA A 95 1.07 -4.88 -5.13
N LEU A 96 0.94 -3.90 -6.04
CA LEU A 96 1.63 -2.61 -5.92
C LEU A 96 1.08 -1.77 -4.75
N LEU A 97 -0.23 -1.80 -4.51
CA LEU A 97 -0.84 -1.11 -3.36
C LEU A 97 -0.40 -1.74 -2.03
N GLU A 98 -0.26 -3.06 -1.98
CA GLU A 98 0.27 -3.76 -0.80
C GLU A 98 1.74 -3.37 -0.54
N GLU A 99 2.56 -3.29 -1.59
CA GLU A 99 3.96 -2.84 -1.51
C GLU A 99 4.06 -1.38 -1.06
N HIS A 100 3.23 -0.50 -1.64
CA HIS A 100 3.11 0.91 -1.27
C HIS A 100 2.78 1.08 0.22
N GLN A 101 1.79 0.33 0.71
CA GLN A 101 1.40 0.35 2.12
C GLN A 101 2.50 -0.16 3.04
N LYS A 102 3.22 -1.23 2.65
CA LYS A 102 4.33 -1.80 3.43
C LYS A 102 5.48 -0.81 3.61
N LEU A 103 5.73 0.03 2.61
CA LEU A 103 6.75 1.08 2.67
C LEU A 103 6.29 2.34 3.43
N GLY A 104 5.00 2.43 3.79
CA GLY A 104 4.46 3.61 4.45
C GLY A 104 4.43 4.85 3.55
N CYS A 105 4.37 4.64 2.23
CA CYS A 105 4.34 5.72 1.26
C CYS A 105 3.06 6.55 1.39
N GLU A 106 3.17 7.87 1.19
CA GLU A 106 1.99 8.71 1.03
C GLU A 106 1.30 8.37 -0.30
N MET A 107 -0.04 8.31 -0.29
CA MET A 107 -0.81 8.13 -1.50
C MET A 107 -0.58 9.33 -2.41
N PRO A 108 -0.32 9.13 -3.72
CA PRO A 108 -0.26 10.26 -4.64
C PRO A 108 -1.65 10.91 -4.68
N ASP A 109 -1.69 12.23 -4.47
CA ASP A 109 -2.92 13.00 -4.64
C ASP A 109 -3.51 12.70 -6.02
N LYS A 110 -4.81 12.40 -6.07
CA LYS A 110 -5.53 12.27 -7.33
C LYS A 110 -5.46 13.63 -8.04
N ALA A 111 -4.64 13.72 -9.09
CA ALA A 111 -4.59 14.86 -10.00
C ALA A 111 -5.88 14.97 -10.83
#